data_AF-A0AAD9W3Q3-F1
#
_entry.id   AF-A0AAD9W3Q3-F1
#
_cell.length_a   1.000
_cell.length_b   1.000
_cell.length_c   1.000
_cell.angle_alpha   90.00
_cell.angle_beta   90.00
_cell.angle_gamma   90.00
#
_symmetry.space_group_name_H-M   'P 1'
#
loop_
_entity.id
_entity.type
_entity.pdbx_description
1 polymer ?
#
loop_
_entity_poly.entity_id
_entity_poly.type
_entity_poly.pdbx_seq_one_letter_code
_entity_poly.pdbx_strand_id
1 'polypeptide(L)'
;MADFSGAEASASAAPDDAAYCSFHEYRWDLDKDFLGGLVLALGGYHALAQTASQADIVMHSRIFYYGRISGITIPYAGYRDWLRASYQAGQHARLWEWDLLEALCNHRDKLMSVDAASLAARREEAAAEKARWSRGLLAADLPPQSRSGTPAGSDRGAVVGGVDESTPSWMAAAPKSELYVDRTLAANKDEDDDESSPAYPERFAAIIKAVQTGEPVEGIVEIPDIVARNPTTTPFGSMARPLKPWEKARPAAGSEPHDEGELGLITQVDEKFPDDDVETPGG
;
A
#
# COMPACT_ATOMS: atom_id res chain seq x y z
N MET A 1 29.75 19.71 -44.08
CA MET A 1 29.96 18.83 -42.91
C MET A 1 28.69 18.86 -42.09
N ALA A 2 28.23 17.68 -41.68
CA ALA A 2 26.83 17.38 -41.36
C ALA A 2 26.23 18.17 -40.18
N ASP A 3 25.00 18.64 -40.40
CA ASP A 3 24.03 19.08 -39.39
C ASP A 3 23.58 17.89 -38.52
N PHE A 4 23.82 17.97 -37.20
CA PHE A 4 23.20 17.07 -36.23
C PHE A 4 21.86 17.66 -35.79
N SER A 5 20.83 17.45 -36.62
CA SER A 5 19.44 17.62 -36.20
C SER A 5 19.05 16.44 -35.31
N GLY A 6 19.32 16.56 -34.01
CA GLY A 6 18.81 15.67 -32.98
C GLY A 6 17.30 15.84 -32.82
N ALA A 7 16.54 15.15 -33.65
CA ALA A 7 15.11 14.98 -33.47
C ALA A 7 14.87 14.04 -32.28
N GLU A 8 14.46 14.60 -31.14
CA GLU A 8 13.69 13.85 -30.14
C GLU A 8 12.36 13.44 -30.78
N ALA A 9 12.38 12.29 -31.44
CA ALA A 9 11.18 11.56 -31.81
C ALA A 9 10.68 10.81 -30.58
N SER A 10 10.01 11.53 -29.67
CA SER A 10 9.01 10.90 -28.80
C SER A 10 7.77 10.61 -29.65
N ALA A 11 7.88 9.59 -30.49
CA ALA A 11 6.77 9.06 -31.26
C ALA A 11 5.94 8.17 -30.34
N SER A 12 4.81 8.70 -29.91
CA SER A 12 3.60 7.93 -29.55
C SER A 12 3.13 7.14 -30.77
N ALA A 13 3.88 6.12 -31.19
CA ALA A 13 3.36 5.10 -32.08
C ALA A 13 2.42 4.24 -31.25
N ALA A 14 1.12 4.27 -31.56
CA ALA A 14 0.22 3.23 -31.11
C ALA A 14 0.89 1.90 -31.46
N PRO A 15 1.22 1.04 -30.50
CA PRO A 15 1.87 -0.22 -30.83
C PRO A 15 0.95 -0.98 -31.78
N ASP A 16 1.57 -1.61 -32.78
CA ASP A 16 0.86 -2.37 -33.79
C ASP A 16 0.03 -3.48 -33.11
N ASP A 17 -1.19 -3.74 -33.57
CA ASP A 17 -2.05 -4.83 -33.06
C ASP A 17 -1.30 -6.17 -32.97
N ALA A 18 -0.34 -6.39 -33.86
CA ALA A 18 0.57 -7.53 -33.85
C ALA A 18 1.38 -7.67 -32.54
N ALA A 19 1.82 -6.56 -31.95
CA ALA A 19 2.55 -6.56 -30.67
C ALA A 19 1.63 -6.93 -29.50
N TYR A 20 0.37 -6.50 -29.52
CA TYR A 20 -0.62 -6.93 -28.52
C TYR A 20 -0.96 -8.41 -28.67
N CYS A 21 -1.11 -8.90 -29.90
CA CYS A 21 -1.31 -10.33 -30.16
C CYS A 21 -0.14 -11.16 -29.65
N SER A 22 1.11 -10.79 -29.98
CA SER A 22 2.30 -11.52 -29.54
C SER A 22 2.48 -11.51 -28.02
N PHE A 23 2.11 -10.41 -27.35
CA PHE A 23 2.09 -10.31 -25.89
C PHE A 23 0.99 -11.19 -25.27
N HIS A 24 -0.19 -11.23 -25.88
CA HIS A 24 -1.34 -12.02 -25.39
C HIS A 24 -1.15 -13.53 -25.62
N GLU A 25 -0.51 -13.93 -26.71
CA GLU A 25 -0.23 -15.34 -27.05
C GLU A 25 1.00 -15.91 -26.32
N TYR A 26 1.80 -15.06 -25.68
CA TYR A 26 2.98 -15.49 -24.95
C TYR A 26 2.62 -16.52 -23.85
N ARG A 27 3.46 -17.54 -23.70
CA ARG A 27 3.23 -18.69 -22.80
C ARG A 27 3.64 -18.41 -21.36
N TRP A 28 2.89 -17.54 -20.70
CA TRP A 28 3.11 -17.12 -19.31
C TRP A 28 3.13 -18.27 -18.29
N ASP A 29 2.44 -19.37 -18.59
CA ASP A 29 2.35 -20.56 -17.75
C ASP A 29 3.63 -21.42 -17.74
N LEU A 30 4.46 -21.31 -18.77
CA LEU A 30 5.68 -22.12 -18.91
C LEU A 30 6.96 -21.38 -18.50
N ASP A 31 6.92 -20.05 -18.41
CA ASP A 31 8.08 -19.26 -18.05
C ASP A 31 8.31 -19.27 -16.53
N LYS A 32 9.26 -20.09 -16.09
CA LYS A 32 9.61 -20.25 -14.68
C LYS A 32 10.27 -19.01 -14.09
N ASP A 33 11.05 -18.28 -14.89
CA ASP A 33 11.76 -17.09 -14.43
C ASP A 33 10.77 -15.96 -14.17
N PHE A 34 9.79 -15.80 -15.08
CA PHE A 34 8.65 -14.91 -14.87
C PHE A 34 7.84 -15.31 -13.64
N LEU A 35 7.42 -16.58 -13.53
CA LEU A 35 6.59 -17.04 -12.41
C LEU A 35 7.29 -16.88 -11.06
N GLY A 36 8.59 -17.15 -10.99
CA GLY A 36 9.40 -16.91 -9.79
C GLY A 36 9.44 -15.43 -9.42
N GLY A 37 9.67 -14.56 -10.39
CA GLY A 37 9.64 -13.10 -10.20
C GLY A 37 8.25 -12.58 -9.80
N LEU A 38 7.19 -13.16 -10.37
CA LEU A 38 5.81 -12.79 -10.08
C LEU A 38 5.43 -13.13 -8.64
N VAL A 39 5.82 -14.32 -8.14
CA VAL A 39 5.59 -14.68 -6.73
C VAL A 39 6.29 -13.69 -5.80
N LEU A 40 7.49 -13.23 -6.13
CA LEU A 40 8.18 -12.22 -5.35
C LEU A 40 7.45 -10.86 -5.38
N ALA A 41 6.99 -10.42 -6.56
CA ALA A 41 6.22 -9.18 -6.72
C ALA A 41 4.89 -9.19 -5.96
N LEU A 42 4.29 -10.37 -5.79
CA LEU A 42 3.06 -10.58 -5.02
C LEU A 42 3.30 -10.71 -3.50
N GLY A 43 4.54 -10.58 -3.02
CA GLY A 43 4.89 -10.67 -1.60
C GLY A 43 5.22 -12.09 -1.11
N GLY A 44 5.48 -13.02 -2.01
CA GLY A 44 5.83 -14.41 -1.72
C GLY A 44 4.63 -15.35 -1.61
N TYR A 45 4.89 -16.66 -1.51
CA TYR A 45 3.85 -17.70 -1.53
C TYR A 45 2.78 -17.56 -0.44
N HIS A 46 3.14 -17.03 0.74
CA HIS A 46 2.18 -16.87 1.84
C HIS A 46 1.20 -15.71 1.62
N ALA A 47 1.59 -14.69 0.86
CA ALA A 47 0.79 -13.50 0.60
C ALA A 47 -0.15 -13.64 -0.61
N LEU A 48 -0.06 -14.74 -1.37
CA LEU A 48 -0.91 -14.97 -2.54
C LEU A 48 -2.39 -14.92 -2.16
N ALA A 49 -3.19 -14.17 -2.91
CA ALA A 49 -4.62 -14.09 -2.70
C ALA A 49 -5.28 -13.75 -4.04
N GLN A 50 -6.43 -14.35 -4.32
CA GLN A 50 -7.15 -14.11 -5.57
C GLN A 50 -7.90 -12.78 -5.52
N THR A 51 -7.14 -11.67 -5.43
CA THR A 51 -7.67 -10.32 -5.30
C THR A 51 -7.48 -9.49 -6.56
N ALA A 52 -8.34 -8.48 -6.76
CA ALA A 52 -8.25 -7.55 -7.87
C ALA A 52 -6.89 -6.83 -7.92
N SER A 53 -6.38 -6.40 -6.76
CA SER A 53 -5.06 -5.74 -6.68
C SER A 53 -3.93 -6.67 -7.11
N GLN A 54 -3.98 -7.96 -6.76
CA GLN A 54 -2.97 -8.91 -7.20
C GLN A 54 -3.08 -9.19 -8.70
N ALA A 55 -4.28 -9.26 -9.27
CA ALA A 55 -4.47 -9.36 -10.72
C ALA A 55 -3.86 -8.15 -11.45
N ASP A 56 -4.00 -6.93 -10.90
CA ASP A 56 -3.36 -5.74 -11.47
C ASP A 56 -1.83 -5.81 -11.38
N ILE A 57 -1.27 -6.31 -10.27
CA ILE A 57 0.18 -6.54 -10.16
C ILE A 57 0.64 -7.54 -11.23
N VAL A 58 -0.12 -8.62 -11.47
CA VAL A 58 0.19 -9.61 -12.52
C VAL A 58 0.21 -8.93 -13.89
N MET A 59 -0.78 -8.10 -14.23
CA MET A 59 -0.85 -7.37 -15.50
C MET A 59 0.40 -6.50 -15.73
N HIS A 60 0.75 -5.66 -14.75
CA HIS A 60 1.91 -4.78 -14.86
C HIS A 60 3.23 -5.57 -14.90
N SER A 61 3.33 -6.66 -14.14
CA SER A 61 4.50 -7.54 -14.15
C SER A 61 4.68 -8.21 -15.51
N ARG A 62 3.59 -8.67 -16.15
CA ARG A 62 3.63 -9.23 -17.51
C ARG A 62 4.13 -8.21 -18.51
N ILE A 63 3.57 -7.00 -18.49
CA ILE A 63 3.96 -5.90 -19.40
C ILE A 63 5.45 -5.57 -19.25
N PHE A 64 5.89 -5.36 -18.00
CA PHE A 64 7.28 -5.02 -17.70
C PHE A 64 8.25 -6.13 -18.13
N TYR A 65 7.94 -7.38 -17.77
CA TYR A 65 8.77 -8.52 -18.11
C TYR A 65 8.85 -8.75 -19.62
N TYR A 66 7.71 -8.67 -20.32
CA TYR A 66 7.68 -8.81 -21.77
C TYR A 66 8.57 -7.78 -22.46
N GLY A 67 8.50 -6.52 -22.03
CA GLY A 67 9.34 -5.46 -22.56
C GLY A 67 10.82 -5.72 -22.35
N ARG A 68 11.18 -6.28 -21.19
CA ARG A 68 12.57 -6.67 -20.89
C ARG A 68 13.08 -7.78 -21.81
N ILE A 69 12.28 -8.81 -22.09
CA ILE A 69 12.75 -9.98 -22.85
C ILE A 69 12.62 -9.83 -24.37
N SER A 70 11.63 -9.09 -24.85
CA SER A 70 11.34 -8.94 -26.28
C SER A 70 11.86 -7.61 -26.86
N GLY A 71 12.16 -6.63 -26.00
CA GLY A 71 12.47 -5.26 -26.42
C GLY A 71 11.25 -4.45 -26.86
N ILE A 72 10.05 -5.04 -26.87
CA ILE A 72 8.80 -4.41 -27.31
C ILE A 72 8.08 -3.81 -26.09
N THR A 73 7.87 -2.49 -26.11
CA THR A 73 7.13 -1.81 -25.04
C THR A 73 5.64 -1.89 -25.30
N ILE A 74 4.90 -2.50 -24.37
CA ILE A 74 3.43 -2.60 -24.42
C ILE A 74 2.84 -1.54 -23.47
N PRO A 75 2.21 -0.47 -23.97
CA PRO A 75 1.52 0.51 -23.14
C PRO A 75 0.29 -0.11 -22.51
N TYR A 76 0.16 0.04 -21.19
CA TYR A 76 -0.95 -0.53 -20.41
C TYR A 76 -2.34 -0.05 -20.89
N ALA A 77 -2.50 1.27 -21.10
CA ALA A 77 -3.77 1.83 -21.55
C ALA A 77 -4.21 1.26 -22.91
N GLY A 78 -3.28 1.24 -23.87
CA GLY A 78 -3.58 0.72 -25.21
C GLY A 78 -3.86 -0.78 -25.21
N TYR A 79 -3.15 -1.57 -24.40
CA TYR A 79 -3.47 -3.00 -24.25
C TYR A 79 -4.86 -3.24 -23.66
N ARG A 80 -5.28 -2.42 -22.70
CA ARG A 80 -6.63 -2.50 -22.13
C ARG A 80 -7.72 -2.19 -23.14
N ASP A 81 -7.51 -1.17 -23.97
CA ASP A 81 -8.46 -0.82 -25.02
C ASP A 81 -8.53 -1.91 -26.10
N TRP A 82 -7.38 -2.49 -26.48
CA TRP A 82 -7.31 -3.65 -27.35
C TRP A 82 -8.07 -4.85 -26.79
N LEU A 83 -7.88 -5.19 -25.50
CA LEU A 83 -8.63 -6.27 -24.84
C LEU A 83 -10.14 -6.04 -24.87
N ARG A 84 -10.59 -4.79 -24.66
CA ARG A 84 -12.00 -4.41 -24.73
C ARG A 84 -12.55 -4.57 -26.14
N ALA A 85 -11.82 -4.11 -27.15
CA ALA A 85 -12.20 -4.24 -28.55
C ALA A 85 -12.32 -5.71 -28.96
N SER A 86 -11.34 -6.56 -28.59
CA SER A 86 -11.39 -8.00 -28.84
C SER A 86 -12.58 -8.67 -28.15
N TYR A 87 -12.88 -8.29 -26.90
CA TYR A 87 -14.04 -8.81 -26.19
C TYR A 87 -15.37 -8.43 -26.87
N GLN A 88 -15.51 -7.18 -27.30
CA GLN A 88 -16.69 -6.71 -28.04
C GLN A 88 -16.84 -7.39 -29.40
N ALA A 89 -15.72 -7.72 -30.06
CA ALA A 89 -15.68 -8.49 -31.30
C ALA A 89 -16.04 -9.98 -31.11
N GLY A 90 -16.35 -10.43 -29.88
CA GLY A 90 -16.68 -11.82 -29.57
C GLY A 90 -15.48 -12.76 -29.55
N GLN A 91 -14.25 -12.23 -29.58
CA GLN A 91 -13.06 -13.03 -29.36
C GLN A 91 -12.96 -13.32 -27.85
N HIS A 92 -12.75 -14.58 -27.50
CA HIS A 92 -12.50 -14.97 -26.11
C HIS A 92 -11.12 -14.47 -25.68
N ALA A 93 -11.04 -13.23 -25.20
CA ALA A 93 -9.83 -12.68 -24.61
C ALA A 93 -9.53 -13.44 -23.30
N ARG A 94 -8.47 -14.23 -23.29
CA ARG A 94 -8.06 -14.96 -22.09
C ARG A 94 -7.53 -13.97 -21.05
N LEU A 95 -8.11 -13.98 -19.86
CA LEU A 95 -7.68 -13.13 -18.75
C LEU A 95 -6.54 -13.82 -17.99
N TRP A 96 -5.34 -13.74 -18.56
CA TRP A 96 -4.12 -14.34 -18.00
C TRP A 96 -3.86 -13.93 -16.56
N GLU A 97 -4.19 -12.70 -16.17
CA GLU A 97 -3.98 -12.15 -14.83
C GLU A 97 -4.61 -13.05 -13.77
N TRP A 98 -5.86 -13.44 -14.02
CA TRP A 98 -6.60 -14.26 -13.09
C TRP A 98 -6.23 -15.72 -13.19
N ASP A 99 -6.04 -16.24 -14.41
CA ASP A 99 -5.70 -17.64 -14.62
C ASP A 99 -4.34 -18.00 -13.99
N LEU A 100 -3.34 -17.10 -14.10
CA LEU A 100 -2.04 -17.28 -13.46
C LEU A 100 -2.15 -17.19 -11.95
N LEU A 101 -2.87 -16.19 -11.44
CA LEU A 101 -3.07 -16.01 -10.00
C LEU A 101 -3.80 -17.20 -9.37
N GLU A 102 -4.83 -17.71 -10.04
CA GLU A 102 -5.56 -18.92 -9.67
C GLU A 102 -4.64 -20.15 -9.66
N ALA A 103 -3.82 -20.33 -10.69
CA ALA A 103 -2.86 -21.44 -10.74
C ALA A 103 -1.85 -21.38 -9.58
N LEU A 104 -1.31 -20.20 -9.28
CA LEU A 104 -0.37 -19.99 -8.17
C LEU A 104 -1.02 -20.25 -6.81
N CYS A 105 -2.24 -19.76 -6.60
CA CYS A 105 -2.99 -20.00 -5.36
C CYS A 105 -3.31 -21.49 -5.18
N ASN A 106 -3.78 -22.16 -6.24
CA ASN A 106 -4.05 -23.60 -6.21
C ASN A 106 -2.78 -24.41 -5.91
N HIS A 107 -1.62 -24.01 -6.46
CA HIS A 107 -0.34 -24.66 -6.16
C HIS A 107 0.04 -24.50 -4.68
N ARG A 108 -0.08 -23.29 -4.13
CA ARG A 108 0.15 -23.03 -2.70
C ARG A 108 -0.79 -23.86 -1.82
N ASP A 109 -2.08 -23.86 -2.13
CA ASP A 109 -3.09 -24.56 -1.33
C ASP A 109 -2.86 -26.07 -1.33
N LYS A 110 -2.37 -26.62 -2.45
CA LYS A 110 -1.94 -28.01 -2.56
C LYS A 110 -0.73 -28.31 -1.67
N LEU A 111 0.22 -27.39 -1.54
CA LEU A 111 1.37 -27.53 -0.63
C LEU A 111 0.95 -27.43 0.84
N MET A 112 -0.04 -26.58 1.15
CA MET A 112 -0.55 -26.35 2.50
C MET A 112 -1.61 -27.36 2.96
N SER A 113 -2.05 -28.27 2.08
CA SER A 113 -3.09 -29.26 2.36
C SER A 113 -4.36 -28.67 3.00
N VAL A 114 -4.81 -27.53 2.48
CA VAL A 114 -6.00 -26.83 2.98
C VAL A 114 -7.26 -27.68 2.79
N ASP A 115 -8.17 -27.65 3.76
CA ASP A 115 -9.45 -28.35 3.71
C ASP A 115 -10.32 -27.97 2.50
N ALA A 116 -11.03 -28.95 1.95
CA ALA A 116 -11.83 -28.80 0.74
C ALA A 116 -13.02 -27.83 0.88
N ALA A 117 -13.68 -27.76 2.04
CA ALA A 117 -14.79 -26.85 2.27
C ALA A 117 -14.31 -25.40 2.34
N SER A 118 -13.17 -25.17 3.00
CA SER A 118 -12.51 -23.85 3.03
C SER A 118 -12.09 -23.39 1.64
N LEU A 119 -11.60 -24.31 0.79
CA LEU A 119 -11.26 -24.00 -0.60
C LEU A 119 -12.49 -23.70 -1.46
N ALA A 120 -13.62 -24.38 -1.23
CA ALA A 120 -14.86 -24.12 -1.96
C ALA A 120 -15.39 -22.70 -1.68
N ALA A 121 -15.44 -22.29 -0.41
CA ALA A 121 -15.85 -20.93 -0.04
C ALA A 121 -14.95 -19.85 -0.66
N ARG A 122 -13.62 -20.05 -0.60
CA ARG A 122 -12.65 -19.12 -1.22
C ARG A 122 -12.78 -19.05 -2.73
N ARG A 123 -13.12 -20.16 -3.40
CA ARG A 123 -13.34 -20.19 -4.86
C ARG A 123 -14.57 -19.40 -5.27
N GLU A 124 -15.64 -19.43 -4.47
CA GLU A 124 -16.83 -18.63 -4.73
C GLU A 124 -16.54 -17.13 -4.59
N GLU A 125 -15.85 -16.74 -3.51
CA GLU A 125 -15.39 -15.37 -3.30
C GLU A 125 -14.46 -14.90 -4.44
N ALA A 126 -13.48 -15.73 -4.79
CA ALA A 126 -12.57 -15.46 -5.91
C ALA A 126 -13.32 -15.37 -7.26
N ALA A 127 -14.34 -16.20 -7.51
CA ALA A 127 -15.14 -16.11 -8.72
C ALA A 127 -15.95 -14.80 -8.77
N ALA A 128 -16.51 -14.37 -7.64
CA ALA A 128 -17.19 -13.09 -7.53
C ALA A 128 -16.22 -11.92 -7.75
N GLU A 129 -14.99 -12.01 -7.22
CA GLU A 129 -13.95 -11.01 -7.40
C GLU A 129 -13.41 -10.96 -8.84
N LYS A 130 -13.16 -12.12 -9.46
CA LYS A 130 -12.83 -12.26 -10.89
C LYS A 130 -13.86 -11.55 -11.74
N ALA A 131 -15.15 -11.76 -11.45
CA ALA A 131 -16.25 -11.16 -12.20
C ALA A 131 -16.32 -9.65 -12.00
N ARG A 132 -16.00 -9.14 -10.80
CA ARG A 132 -15.92 -7.68 -10.54
C ARG A 132 -14.77 -7.05 -11.30
N TRP A 133 -13.57 -7.64 -11.19
CA TRP A 133 -12.36 -7.15 -11.85
C TRP A 133 -12.49 -7.22 -13.38
N SER A 134 -12.99 -8.33 -13.93
CA SER A 134 -13.18 -8.49 -15.38
C SER A 134 -14.19 -7.50 -15.96
N ARG A 135 -15.28 -7.21 -15.23
CA ARG A 135 -16.22 -6.14 -15.62
C ARG A 135 -15.54 -4.78 -15.61
N GLY A 136 -14.76 -4.45 -14.60
CA GLY A 136 -14.03 -3.17 -14.57
C GLY A 136 -12.99 -3.04 -15.70
N LEU A 137 -12.36 -4.15 -16.08
CA LEU A 137 -11.37 -4.18 -17.14
C LEU A 137 -12.02 -4.04 -18.53
N LEU A 138 -13.06 -4.84 -18.80
CA LEU A 138 -13.66 -5.01 -20.13
C LEU A 138 -14.85 -4.07 -20.38
N ALA A 139 -15.66 -3.77 -19.36
CA ALA A 139 -16.86 -2.95 -19.47
C ALA A 139 -16.60 -1.55 -18.88
N ALA A 140 -15.84 -0.73 -19.58
CA ALA A 140 -15.88 0.71 -19.34
C ALA A 140 -17.18 1.27 -19.97
N ASP A 141 -18.29 1.17 -19.23
CA ASP A 141 -19.40 2.15 -19.09
C ASP A 141 -20.74 1.45 -18.75
N LEU A 142 -21.15 1.59 -17.50
CA LEU A 142 -22.54 1.72 -17.06
C LEU A 142 -22.47 2.13 -15.58
N PRO A 143 -22.73 3.41 -15.23
CA PRO A 143 -22.95 3.73 -13.82
C PRO A 143 -24.11 2.86 -13.31
N PRO A 144 -24.08 2.39 -12.05
CA PRO A 144 -25.28 1.83 -11.45
C PRO A 144 -26.32 2.94 -11.49
N GLN A 145 -27.28 2.85 -12.41
CA GLN A 145 -28.42 3.75 -12.41
C GLN A 145 -29.08 3.58 -11.05
N SER A 146 -28.91 4.61 -10.22
CA SER A 146 -29.72 4.87 -9.06
C SER A 146 -31.16 4.55 -9.45
N ARG A 147 -31.74 3.53 -8.83
CA ARG A 147 -33.19 3.29 -8.92
C ARG A 147 -33.87 4.49 -8.28
N SER A 148 -34.10 5.54 -9.07
CA SER A 148 -35.02 6.63 -8.77
C SER A 148 -36.44 6.09 -8.92
N GLY A 149 -36.89 5.38 -7.88
CA GLY A 149 -38.30 5.17 -7.62
C GLY A 149 -38.81 6.31 -6.75
N THR A 150 -39.10 7.46 -7.35
CA THR A 150 -39.90 8.52 -6.72
C THR A 150 -41.37 8.10 -6.72
N PRO A 151 -42.09 8.08 -5.59
CA PRO A 151 -43.50 8.41 -5.59
C PRO A 151 -43.66 9.92 -5.37
N ALA A 152 -44.46 10.51 -6.26
CA ALA A 152 -44.84 11.91 -6.24
C ALA A 152 -45.41 12.36 -4.88
N GLY A 153 -44.93 13.50 -4.40
CA GLY A 153 -45.49 14.25 -3.28
C GLY A 153 -45.24 15.74 -3.53
N SER A 154 -46.33 16.45 -3.81
CA SER A 154 -46.38 17.85 -4.24
C SER A 154 -46.16 18.83 -3.07
N ASP A 155 -45.54 19.96 -3.42
CA ASP A 155 -45.74 21.33 -2.89
C ASP A 155 -45.15 21.69 -1.50
N ARG A 156 -44.14 22.60 -1.45
CA ARG A 156 -44.29 24.06 -1.19
C ARG A 156 -42.96 24.77 -0.84
N GLY A 157 -42.70 25.94 -1.48
CA GLY A 157 -41.83 27.06 -1.01
C GLY A 157 -40.34 27.02 -1.43
N ALA A 158 -39.88 27.79 -2.44
CA ALA A 158 -39.32 29.16 -2.36
C ALA A 158 -38.04 29.25 -1.47
N VAL A 159 -36.86 29.76 -1.85
CA VAL A 159 -36.47 30.87 -2.76
C VAL A 159 -34.92 30.86 -2.89
N VAL A 160 -34.36 31.19 -4.09
CA VAL A 160 -33.10 31.93 -4.44
C VAL A 160 -31.78 31.53 -3.74
N GLY A 161 -30.62 31.32 -4.34
CA GLY A 161 -30.02 31.55 -5.67
C GLY A 161 -28.49 31.54 -5.49
N GLY A 162 -27.71 31.38 -6.57
CA GLY A 162 -26.26 31.57 -6.53
C GLY A 162 -25.48 30.51 -7.29
N VAL A 163 -24.97 30.90 -8.46
CA VAL A 163 -24.05 30.16 -9.32
C VAL A 163 -22.69 30.12 -8.63
N ASP A 164 -22.11 28.95 -8.38
CA ASP A 164 -20.67 28.82 -8.12
C ASP A 164 -20.10 27.79 -9.10
N GLU A 165 -19.38 28.34 -10.06
CA GLU A 165 -18.76 27.63 -11.16
C GLU A 165 -17.44 27.02 -10.65
N SER A 166 -17.36 25.69 -10.70
CA SER A 166 -16.18 24.85 -10.45
C SER A 166 -15.79 24.56 -8.98
N THR A 167 -16.67 23.84 -8.26
CA THR A 167 -16.20 22.95 -7.17
C THR A 167 -15.60 21.66 -7.74
N PRO A 168 -14.33 21.33 -7.46
CA PRO A 168 -13.70 20.09 -7.90
C PRO A 168 -14.38 18.84 -7.34
N SER A 169 -14.31 17.72 -8.07
CA SER A 169 -15.03 16.46 -7.73
C SER A 169 -14.71 15.89 -6.34
N TRP A 170 -13.52 16.17 -5.79
CA TRP A 170 -13.14 15.73 -4.44
C TRP A 170 -13.95 16.44 -3.34
N MET A 171 -14.48 17.64 -3.62
CA MET A 171 -15.36 18.37 -2.70
C MET A 171 -16.81 17.86 -2.76
N ALA A 172 -17.22 17.25 -3.88
CA ALA A 172 -18.53 16.62 -4.02
C ALA A 172 -18.66 15.30 -3.23
N ALA A 173 -17.54 14.66 -2.90
CA ALA A 173 -17.50 13.42 -2.11
C ALA A 173 -17.48 13.66 -0.58
N ALA A 174 -17.40 14.92 -0.13
CA ALA A 174 -17.37 15.24 1.28
C ALA A 174 -18.76 15.03 1.92
N PRO A 175 -18.86 14.30 3.05
CA PRO A 175 -20.11 14.19 3.79
C PRO A 175 -20.52 15.57 4.31
N LYS A 176 -21.70 16.05 3.91
CA LYS A 176 -22.29 17.32 4.35
C LYS A 176 -22.90 17.16 5.75
N SER A 177 -22.11 16.69 6.72
CA SER A 177 -22.50 16.68 8.12
C SER A 177 -22.38 18.11 8.66
N GLU A 178 -23.44 18.64 9.25
CA GLU A 178 -23.39 19.89 10.01
C GLU A 178 -22.40 19.72 11.18
N LEU A 179 -21.22 20.33 11.07
CA LEU A 179 -20.17 20.27 12.10
C LEU A 179 -20.44 21.23 13.28
N TYR A 180 -21.59 21.91 13.31
CA TYR A 180 -21.95 22.83 14.38
C TYR A 180 -22.99 22.19 15.30
N VAL A 181 -22.55 21.74 16.47
CA VAL A 181 -23.44 21.43 17.59
C VAL A 181 -23.56 22.70 18.43
N ASP A 182 -24.75 23.28 18.48
CA ASP A 182 -25.02 24.44 19.33
C ASP A 182 -24.82 24.08 20.82
N ARG A 183 -23.78 24.66 21.42
CA ARG A 183 -23.40 24.45 22.82
C ARG A 183 -24.53 24.81 23.81
N THR A 184 -25.46 25.67 23.42
CA THR A 184 -26.61 26.08 24.24
C THR A 184 -27.76 25.06 24.25
N LEU A 185 -27.86 24.18 23.24
CA LEU A 185 -28.80 23.05 23.25
C LEU A 185 -28.23 21.86 24.04
N ALA A 186 -26.91 21.70 24.07
CA ALA A 186 -26.24 20.72 24.92
C ALA A 186 -26.28 21.11 26.41
N ALA A 187 -26.19 22.40 26.73
CA ALA A 187 -26.16 22.90 28.12
C ALA A 187 -27.54 22.97 28.82
N ASN A 188 -28.65 22.74 28.11
CA ASN A 188 -29.99 22.67 28.71
C ASN A 188 -30.45 21.22 28.96
N LYS A 189 -29.52 20.28 28.96
CA LYS A 189 -29.75 18.86 29.28
C LYS A 189 -28.93 18.45 30.50
N ASP A 190 -28.85 19.34 31.48
CA ASP A 190 -28.21 19.11 32.77
C ASP A 190 -29.23 19.39 33.89
N GLU A 191 -30.19 18.48 34.05
CA GLU A 191 -30.75 18.16 35.38
C GLU A 191 -30.75 16.63 35.49
N ASP A 192 -29.92 16.16 36.43
CA ASP A 192 -29.81 14.82 37.01
C ASP A 192 -28.80 13.81 36.41
N ASP A 193 -27.79 13.55 37.26
CA ASP A 193 -26.96 12.35 37.44
C ASP A 193 -25.84 11.97 36.45
N ASP A 194 -24.75 11.49 37.06
CA ASP A 194 -23.41 11.10 36.59
C ASP A 194 -23.36 10.05 35.43
N GLU A 195 -24.09 10.25 34.34
CA GLU A 195 -24.20 9.24 33.26
C GLU A 195 -24.09 9.81 31.83
N SER A 196 -23.44 10.97 31.67
CA SER A 196 -23.17 11.58 30.36
C SER A 196 -21.73 11.29 29.88
N SER A 197 -21.45 10.03 29.57
CA SER A 197 -20.50 9.71 28.51
C SER A 197 -21.31 9.18 27.33
N PRO A 198 -21.04 9.59 26.07
CA PRO A 198 -21.66 8.92 24.93
C PRO A 198 -21.39 7.42 25.07
N ALA A 199 -22.30 6.57 24.61
CA ALA A 199 -22.20 5.11 24.75
C ALA A 199 -20.93 4.58 24.06
N TYR A 200 -19.80 4.71 24.74
CA TYR A 200 -18.53 4.19 24.30
C TYR A 200 -18.62 2.67 24.43
N PRO A 201 -18.05 1.92 23.48
CA PRO A 201 -17.98 0.48 23.59
C PRO A 201 -17.42 0.07 24.95
N GLU A 202 -17.97 -0.98 25.57
CA GLU A 202 -17.64 -1.43 26.94
C GLU A 202 -16.13 -1.59 27.17
N ARG A 203 -15.39 -2.02 26.13
CA ARG A 203 -13.92 -2.12 26.16
C ARG A 203 -13.25 -0.77 26.41
N PHE A 204 -13.75 0.30 25.83
CA PHE A 204 -13.19 1.64 26.00
C PHE A 204 -13.50 2.23 27.38
N ALA A 205 -14.71 1.99 27.91
CA ALA A 205 -15.03 2.35 29.28
C ALA A 205 -14.14 1.62 30.29
N ALA A 206 -13.88 0.33 30.06
CA ALA A 206 -12.93 -0.45 30.87
C ALA A 206 -11.50 0.11 30.78
N ILE A 207 -11.05 0.55 29.59
CA ILE A 207 -9.74 1.19 29.41
C ILE A 207 -9.66 2.53 30.16
N ILE A 208 -10.67 3.40 30.05
CA ILE A 208 -10.71 4.68 30.78
C ILE A 208 -10.62 4.44 32.29
N LYS A 209 -11.39 3.46 32.79
CA LYS A 209 -11.36 3.10 34.20
C LYS A 209 -9.97 2.63 34.62
N ALA A 210 -9.33 1.74 33.85
CA ALA A 210 -7.97 1.27 34.13
C ALA A 210 -6.94 2.41 34.14
N VAL A 211 -7.06 3.36 33.20
CA VAL A 211 -6.20 4.57 33.18
C VAL A 211 -6.44 5.45 34.39
N GLN A 212 -7.69 5.63 34.82
CA GLN A 212 -8.05 6.44 35.99
C GLN A 212 -7.65 5.78 37.32
N THR A 213 -7.72 4.45 37.41
CA THR A 213 -7.36 3.68 38.61
C THR A 213 -5.87 3.32 38.67
N GLY A 214 -5.12 3.54 37.59
CA GLY A 214 -3.73 3.14 37.47
C GLY A 214 -3.54 1.63 37.34
N GLU A 215 -4.59 0.91 36.93
CA GLU A 215 -4.49 -0.52 36.65
C GLU A 215 -3.86 -0.76 35.26
N PRO A 216 -3.03 -1.81 35.12
CA PRO A 216 -2.43 -2.15 33.83
C PRO A 216 -3.53 -2.52 32.82
N VAL A 217 -3.50 -1.85 31.66
CA VAL A 217 -4.48 -2.07 30.59
C VAL A 217 -4.22 -3.41 29.91
N GLU A 218 -5.27 -4.21 29.74
CA GLU A 218 -5.19 -5.52 29.08
C GLU A 218 -4.53 -5.41 27.69
N GLY A 219 -3.45 -6.17 27.48
CA GLY A 219 -2.73 -6.25 26.21
C GLY A 219 -1.60 -5.22 26.03
N ILE A 220 -1.43 -4.28 26.96
CA ILE A 220 -0.32 -3.32 26.94
C ILE A 220 0.75 -3.78 27.95
N VAL A 221 1.96 -4.05 27.47
CA VAL A 221 3.12 -4.34 28.32
C VAL A 221 3.83 -3.02 28.62
N GLU A 222 4.14 -2.79 29.89
CA GLU A 222 4.95 -1.65 30.31
C GLU A 222 6.36 -1.79 29.70
N ILE A 223 6.71 -0.86 28.82
CA ILE A 223 8.06 -0.79 28.24
C ILE A 223 8.90 -0.02 29.26
N PRO A 224 9.89 -0.66 29.90
CA PRO A 224 10.76 0.06 30.81
C PRO A 224 11.53 1.13 30.02
N ASP A 225 11.79 2.28 30.64
CA ASP A 225 12.53 3.42 30.03
C ASP A 225 14.03 3.11 29.78
N ILE A 226 14.40 1.84 29.82
CA ILE A 226 15.74 1.36 29.53
C ILE A 226 15.75 0.69 28.16
N VAL A 227 16.74 1.04 27.36
CA VAL A 227 16.99 0.34 26.10
C VAL A 227 17.49 -1.07 26.43
N ALA A 228 16.63 -2.07 26.29
CA ALA A 228 17.00 -3.48 26.39
C ALA A 228 17.95 -3.84 25.22
N ARG A 229 19.24 -3.59 25.40
CA ARG A 229 20.27 -3.96 24.42
C ARG A 229 20.51 -5.47 24.52
N ASN A 230 20.29 -6.19 23.43
CA ASN A 230 20.69 -7.59 23.34
C ASN A 230 22.22 -7.67 23.47
N PRO A 231 22.78 -8.47 24.41
CA PRO A 231 24.22 -8.55 24.63
C PRO A 231 25.02 -9.07 23.41
N THR A 232 24.33 -9.62 22.41
CA THR A 232 24.95 -10.16 21.19
C THR A 232 25.04 -9.13 20.05
N THR A 233 24.37 -7.97 20.18
CA THR A 233 24.28 -6.97 19.12
C THR A 233 25.17 -5.78 19.44
N THR A 234 26.33 -5.69 18.78
CA THR A 234 27.15 -4.48 18.83
C THR A 234 26.44 -3.35 18.06
N PRO A 235 26.22 -2.19 18.67
CA PRO A 235 25.46 -1.09 18.06
C PRO A 235 26.21 -0.39 16.91
N PHE A 236 27.51 -0.66 16.78
CA PHE A 236 28.35 -0.13 15.72
C PHE A 236 28.63 -1.22 14.69
N GLY A 237 28.26 -0.96 13.44
CA GLY A 237 28.73 -1.76 12.31
C GLY A 237 30.22 -1.50 12.09
N SER A 238 31.01 -2.58 11.98
CA SER A 238 32.47 -2.51 11.77
C SER A 238 32.88 -1.91 10.39
N MET A 239 31.90 -1.62 9.52
CA MET A 239 32.17 -1.10 8.17
C MET A 239 32.19 0.43 8.15
N ALA A 240 33.20 0.98 7.50
CA ALA A 240 33.25 2.41 7.19
C ALA A 240 32.01 2.80 6.37
N ARG A 241 31.30 3.84 6.82
CA ARG A 241 30.11 4.39 6.15
C ARG A 241 30.46 4.70 4.68
N PRO A 242 29.68 4.20 3.70
CA PRO A 242 29.82 4.63 2.31
C PRO A 242 29.66 6.14 2.20
N LEU A 243 30.64 6.80 1.59
CA LEU A 243 30.60 8.25 1.40
C LEU A 243 29.43 8.59 0.50
N LYS A 244 28.68 9.61 0.89
CA LYS A 244 27.59 10.12 0.06
C LYS A 244 28.19 10.79 -1.18
N PRO A 245 27.52 10.77 -2.34
CA PRO A 245 28.10 11.29 -3.58
C PRO A 245 28.45 12.79 -3.58
N TRP A 246 28.05 13.54 -2.55
CA TRP A 246 28.42 14.94 -2.33
C TRP A 246 29.55 15.15 -1.31
N GLU A 247 30.07 14.10 -0.69
CA GLU A 247 31.22 14.16 0.23
C GLU A 247 32.52 14.16 -0.58
N LYS A 248 33.14 15.34 -0.75
CA LYS A 248 34.46 15.46 -1.38
C LYS A 248 35.50 14.74 -0.52
N ALA A 249 36.23 13.79 -1.10
CA ALA A 249 37.27 13.05 -0.39
C ALA A 249 38.34 14.00 0.16
N ARG A 250 38.54 14.00 1.49
CA ARG A 250 39.67 14.68 2.13
C ARG A 250 40.94 13.86 1.82
N PRO A 251 42.01 14.47 1.28
CA PRO A 251 43.22 13.72 0.95
C PRO A 251 43.85 13.17 2.23
N ALA A 252 44.18 11.87 2.21
CA ALA A 252 44.96 11.21 3.24
C ALA A 252 46.41 11.69 3.12
N ALA A 253 46.90 12.42 4.13
CA ALA A 253 48.31 12.75 4.29
C ALA A 253 48.84 12.03 5.54
N GLY A 254 49.80 11.14 5.34
CA GLY A 254 50.61 10.57 6.41
C GLY A 254 51.68 11.56 6.89
N SER A 255 52.04 11.39 8.16
CA SER A 255 53.29 11.78 8.86
C SER A 255 53.66 13.28 8.96
N GLU A 256 53.15 13.93 10.02
CA GLU A 256 53.81 14.71 11.12
C GLU A 256 54.94 15.75 10.87
N PRO A 257 55.23 16.72 11.79
CA PRO A 257 54.50 17.23 12.98
C PRO A 257 54.45 18.79 13.10
N HIS A 258 54.00 19.30 14.28
CA HIS A 258 53.95 20.67 14.83
C HIS A 258 52.67 21.50 14.51
N ASP A 259 51.67 21.52 15.40
CA ASP A 259 51.48 22.48 16.53
C ASP A 259 51.16 23.89 15.98
N GLU A 260 50.02 24.55 16.19
CA GLU A 260 49.07 24.57 17.31
C GLU A 260 47.84 25.42 16.89
N GLY A 261 46.63 25.01 17.30
CA GLY A 261 45.43 25.87 17.25
C GLY A 261 44.18 25.27 16.62
N GLU A 262 43.63 24.19 17.17
CA GLU A 262 42.27 23.73 16.81
C GLU A 262 41.43 23.46 18.06
N LEU A 263 40.24 24.07 18.10
CA LEU A 263 39.21 23.88 19.11
C LEU A 263 38.66 22.45 19.00
N GLY A 264 39.31 21.52 19.70
CA GLY A 264 38.89 20.14 19.82
C GLY A 264 37.58 20.06 20.59
N LEU A 265 36.47 19.81 19.89
CA LEU A 265 35.27 19.24 20.49
C LEU A 265 35.61 17.80 20.88
N ILE A 266 36.15 17.63 22.09
CA ILE A 266 36.32 16.35 22.76
C ILE A 266 34.96 15.66 22.84
N THR A 267 34.65 14.78 21.89
CA THR A 267 33.76 13.65 22.14
C THR A 267 34.44 12.81 23.21
N GLN A 268 34.14 13.12 24.48
CA GLN A 268 34.43 12.25 25.60
C GLN A 268 33.64 10.96 25.38
N VAL A 269 34.29 10.00 24.75
CA VAL A 269 33.85 8.61 24.72
C VAL A 269 34.14 8.08 26.11
N ASP A 270 33.08 7.68 26.82
CA ASP A 270 33.14 7.06 28.13
C ASP A 270 33.96 5.76 28.03
N GLU A 271 35.21 5.82 28.47
CA GLU A 271 36.21 4.77 28.18
C GLU A 271 36.21 3.64 29.22
N LYS A 272 35.36 3.69 30.26
CA LYS A 272 35.22 2.59 31.22
C LYS A 272 34.00 2.76 32.12
N PHE A 273 32.94 2.01 31.86
CA PHE A 273 31.91 1.75 32.88
C PHE A 273 32.56 0.93 34.01
N PRO A 274 32.53 1.37 35.27
CA PRO A 274 33.02 0.58 36.40
C PRO A 274 32.18 -0.71 36.55
N ASP A 275 32.85 -1.85 36.78
CA ASP A 275 32.21 -3.02 37.38
C ASP A 275 31.89 -2.65 38.84
N ASP A 276 30.61 -2.57 39.20
CA ASP A 276 30.18 -2.46 40.59
C ASP A 276 30.39 -3.81 41.29
N ASP A 277 31.58 -4.01 41.86
CA ASP A 277 31.84 -5.07 42.83
C ASP A 277 31.34 -4.64 44.23
N VAL A 278 30.23 -5.29 44.63
CA VAL A 278 29.94 -5.84 45.97
C VAL A 278 29.95 -4.90 47.20
N GLU A 279 28.78 -4.71 47.81
CA GLU A 279 28.69 -4.46 49.27
C GLU A 279 27.60 -5.35 49.92
N THR A 280 28.07 -6.41 50.58
CA THR A 280 27.32 -7.22 51.56
C THR A 280 26.92 -6.37 52.77
N PRO A 281 25.68 -6.46 53.30
CA PRO A 281 25.33 -5.79 54.55
C PRO A 281 25.75 -6.65 55.75
N GLY A 282 26.60 -6.08 56.61
CA GLY A 282 26.86 -6.57 57.97
C GLY A 282 25.94 -5.86 58.97
N GLY A 283 25.22 -6.66 59.78
CA GLY A 283 24.38 -6.23 60.89
C GLY A 283 23.70 -7.42 61.54
#